data_AF-A0A8J4RR27-F1
#
_entry.id   AF-A0A8J4RR27-F1
#
_cell.length_a   1.000
_cell.length_b   1.000
_cell.length_c   1.000
_cell.angle_alpha   90.00
_cell.angle_beta   90.00
_cell.angle_gamma   90.00
#
_symmetry.space_group_name_H-M   'P 1'
#
loop_
_entity.id
_entity.type
_entity.pdbx_description
1 polymer ?
#
loop_
_entity_poly.entity_id
_entity_poly.type
_entity_poly.pdbx_seq_one_letter_code
_entity_poly.pdbx_strand_id
1 'polypeptide(L)' 'MKQVCGSSKLELAQYREVTAFAQFGSDLDAATQALLSRGARLTEVLKQPQYAPLPTKKQILVIYAAVKIEWKL' A
#
# COMPACT_ATOMS: atom_id res chain seq x y z
N MET A 1 5.57 15.68 -1.07
CA MET A 1 4.77 14.71 -0.28
C MET A 1 3.27 14.75 -0.57
N LYS A 2 2.57 15.89 -0.35
CA LYS A 2 1.08 15.92 -0.33
C LYS A 2 0.38 15.34 -1.56
N GLN A 3 0.86 15.63 -2.77
CA GLN A 3 0.29 15.09 -4.01
C GLN A 3 0.47 13.57 -4.16
N VAL A 4 1.53 13.00 -3.57
CA VAL A 4 1.90 11.59 -3.73
C VAL A 4 1.31 10.73 -2.61
N CYS A 5 1.15 11.29 -1.41
CA CYS A 5 0.58 10.61 -0.24
C CYS A 5 -0.94 10.78 -0.10
N GLY A 6 -1.58 11.64 -0.92
CA GLY A 6 -2.99 11.96 -0.78
C GLY A 6 -3.91 10.76 -1.00
N SER A 7 -3.68 10.00 -2.07
CA SER A 7 -4.44 8.80 -2.40
C SER A 7 -4.06 7.60 -1.52
N SER A 8 -2.78 7.45 -1.19
CA SER A 8 -2.28 6.29 -0.42
C SER A 8 -2.89 6.17 0.97
N LYS A 9 -3.29 7.29 1.60
CA LYS A 9 -3.93 7.28 2.92
C LYS A 9 -5.32 6.63 2.89
N LEU A 10 -6.12 6.95 1.87
CA LEU A 10 -7.46 6.39 1.68
C LEU A 10 -7.37 4.91 1.30
N GLU A 11 -6.46 4.56 0.39
CA GLU A 11 -6.24 3.18 -0.04
C GLU A 11 -5.80 2.27 1.11
N LEU A 12 -4.93 2.75 1.99
CA LEU A 12 -4.51 1.99 3.19
C LEU A 12 -5.63 1.86 4.23
N ALA A 13 -6.52 2.84 4.34
CA ALA A 13 -7.69 2.74 5.21
C ALA A 13 -8.63 1.65 4.70
N GLN A 14 -8.95 1.67 3.40
CA GLN A 14 -9.81 0.67 2.77
C GLN A 14 -9.20 -0.74 2.81
N TYR A 15 -7.88 -0.85 2.59
CA TYR A 15 -7.15 -2.11 2.76
C TYR A 15 -7.33 -2.69 4.16
N ARG A 16 -7.20 -1.88 5.22
CA ARG A 16 -7.34 -2.35 6.61
C ARG A 16 -8.73 -2.89 6.90
N GLU A 17 -9.76 -2.19 6.45
CA GLU A 17 -11.15 -2.64 6.58
C GLU A 17 -11.36 -3.97 5.87
N VAL A 18 -10.95 -4.06 4.61
CA VAL A 18 -11.13 -5.25 3.77
C VAL A 18 -10.29 -6.44 4.25
N THR A 19 -9.06 -6.22 4.74
CA THR A 19 -8.24 -7.30 5.34
C THR A 19 -8.91 -7.94 6.54
N ALA A 20 -9.60 -7.16 7.38
CA ALA A 20 -10.29 -7.69 8.54
C ALA A 20 -11.47 -8.58 8.14
N PHE A 21 -12.21 -8.21 7.10
CA PHE A 21 -13.32 -9.03 6.58
C PHE A 21 -12.84 -10.24 5.77
N ALA A 22 -11.75 -10.09 5.01
CA ALA A 22 -11.16 -11.16 4.21
C ALA A 22 -10.62 -12.33 5.06
N GLN A 23 -10.36 -12.12 6.35
CA GLN A 23 -10.00 -13.20 7.27
C GLN A 23 -11.16 -14.17 7.57
N PHE A 24 -12.40 -13.78 7.29
CA PHE A 24 -13.60 -14.57 7.63
C PHE A 24 -14.35 -15.12 6.41
N GLY A 25 -14.03 -14.70 5.18
CA GLY A 25 -14.71 -15.11 3.94
C GLY A 25 -13.82 -15.98 3.04
N SER A 26 -14.37 -17.06 2.50
CA SER A 26 -13.63 -18.02 1.64
C SER A 26 -13.51 -17.58 0.18
N ASP A 27 -14.40 -16.72 -0.31
CA ASP A 27 -14.46 -16.31 -1.72
C ASP A 27 -14.40 -14.79 -1.85
N LEU A 28 -13.22 -14.29 -2.22
CA LEU A 28 -12.98 -12.88 -2.51
C LEU A 28 -13.02 -12.69 -4.02
N ASP A 29 -13.84 -11.75 -4.47
CA ASP A 29 -13.90 -11.37 -5.87
C ASP A 29 -12.58 -10.73 -6.34
N ALA A 30 -12.37 -10.70 -7.66
CA ALA A 30 -11.10 -10.24 -8.24
C ALA A 30 -10.75 -8.79 -7.85
N ALA A 31 -11.75 -7.92 -7.66
CA ALA A 31 -11.52 -6.54 -7.23
C ALA A 31 -11.01 -6.48 -5.78
N THR A 32 -11.56 -7.30 -4.89
CA THR A 32 -11.08 -7.41 -3.50
C THR A 32 -9.67 -7.99 -3.42
N GLN A 33 -9.35 -9.01 -4.22
CA GLN A 33 -8.00 -9.56 -4.30
C GLN A 33 -6.97 -8.53 -4.80
N ALA A 34 -7.33 -7.73 -5.79
CA ALA A 34 -6.49 -6.64 -6.29
C ALA A 34 -6.25 -5.56 -5.21
N LEU A 35 -7.29 -5.20 -4.44
CA LEU A 35 -7.18 -4.25 -3.34
C LEU A 35 -6.28 -4.79 -2.21
N LEU A 36 -6.45 -6.06 -1.83
CA LEU A 36 -5.63 -6.71 -0.80
C LEU A 36 -4.16 -6.81 -1.22
N SER A 37 -3.88 -7.28 -2.43
CA SER A 37 -2.50 -7.38 -2.94
C SER A 37 -1.84 -6.01 -3.06
N ARG A 38 -2.58 -4.97 -3.44
CA ARG A 38 -2.08 -3.59 -3.51
C ARG A 38 -1.79 -3.02 -2.12
N GLY A 39 -2.71 -3.19 -1.17
CA GLY A 39 -2.53 -2.70 0.19
C GLY A 39 -1.39 -3.40 0.92
N ALA A 40 -1.22 -4.71 0.73
CA ALA A 40 -0.09 -5.47 1.28
C ALA A 40 1.26 -4.89 0.79
N ARG A 41 1.40 -4.63 -0.52
CA ARG A 41 2.60 -4.01 -1.10
C ARG A 41 2.86 -2.62 -0.52
N LEU A 42 1.83 -1.78 -0.42
CA LEU A 42 1.95 -0.45 0.17
C LEU A 42 2.40 -0.52 1.63
N THR A 43 1.94 -1.52 2.41
CA THR A 43 2.40 -1.69 3.79
C THR A 43 3.85 -2.13 3.91
N GLU A 44 4.34 -2.99 3.00
CA GLU A 44 5.75 -3.39 2.98
C GLU A 44 6.68 -2.23 2.64
N VAL A 45 6.30 -1.41 1.66
CA VAL A 45 7.11 -0.26 1.20
C VAL A 45 7.31 0.80 2.30
N LEU A 46 6.36 0.89 3.25
CA LEU A 46 6.43 1.82 4.37
C LEU A 46 7.30 1.32 5.55
N LYS A 47 7.78 0.07 5.52
CA LYS A 47 8.69 -0.44 6.54
C LYS A 47 10.07 0.18 6.39
N GLN A 48 10.64 0.60 7.50
CA GLN A 48 11.95 1.25 7.53
C GLN A 48 12.78 0.68 8.67
N PRO A 49 14.06 0.32 8.44
CA PRO A 49 14.93 -0.15 9.51
C PRO A 49 15.19 0.98 10.52
N GLN A 50 15.39 0.58 11.78
CA GLN A 50 15.66 1.52 12.87
C GLN A 50 16.94 2.32 12.59
N TYR A 51 16.93 3.61 12.93
CA TYR A 51 18.06 4.54 12.74
C TYR A 51 18.53 4.74 11.28
N ALA A 52 17.74 4.33 10.29
CA ALA A 52 18.05 4.50 8.88
C ALA A 52 17.08 5.50 8.20
N PRO A 53 17.20 6.82 8.45
CA PRO A 53 16.33 7.80 7.83
C PRO A 53 16.58 7.88 6.31
N LEU A 54 15.50 7.79 5.54
CA LEU A 54 15.51 7.97 4.09
C LEU A 54 15.38 9.47 3.76
N PRO A 55 16.22 10.01 2.87
CA PRO A 55 16.06 11.37 2.36
C PRO A 55 14.69 11.56 1.73
N THR A 56 14.08 12.74 1.91
CA THR A 56 12.74 13.08 1.40
C THR A 56 12.58 12.81 -0.09
N LYS A 57 13.62 13.05 -0.91
CA LYS A 57 13.61 12.76 -2.35
C LYS A 57 13.43 11.27 -2.64
N LYS A 58 14.12 10.40 -1.90
CA LYS A 58 14.00 8.94 -2.03
C LYS A 58 12.64 8.46 -1.54
N GLN A 59 12.14 8.99 -0.42
CA GLN A 59 10.80 8.67 0.08
C GLN A 59 9.71 8.98 -0.96
N ILE A 60 9.78 10.15 -1.62
CA ILE A 60 8.82 10.52 -2.66
C ILE A 60 8.87 9.55 -3.84
N LEU A 61 10.05 9.18 -4.32
CA LEU A 61 10.22 8.24 -5.44
C LEU A 61 9.66 6.86 -5.09
N VAL A 62 9.96 6.36 -3.88
CA VAL A 62 9.51 5.06 -3.40
C VAL A 62 7.99 5.01 -3.27
N ILE A 63 7.38 6.03 -2.65
CA ILE A 63 5.92 6.10 -2.50
C ILE A 63 5.25 6.25 -3.87
N TYR A 64 5.80 7.09 -4.76
CA TYR A 64 5.26 7.27 -6.10
C TYR A 64 5.29 5.98 -6.92
N ALA A 65 6.40 5.25 -6.88
CA ALA A 65 6.55 3.95 -7.53
C ALA A 65 5.57 2.92 -6.97
N ALA A 66 5.34 2.91 -5.65
CA ALA A 66 4.41 1.98 -5.02
C ALA A 66 2.93 2.29 -5.33
N VAL A 67 2.58 3.57 -5.48
CA VAL A 67 1.19 4.00 -5.74
C VAL A 67 0.83 3.87 -7.23
N LYS A 68 1.76 4.21 -8.14
CA LYS A 68 1.48 4.35 -9.58
C LYS A 68 1.88 3.15 -10.43
N ILE A 69 2.90 2.38 -10.02
CA ILE A 69 3.35 1.23 -10.80
C ILE A 69 2.59 0.01 -10.30
N GLU A 70 1.87 -0.63 -11.20
CA GLU A 70 1.20 -1.89 -10.94
C GLU A 70 2.24 -3.02 -11.05
N TRP A 71 2.90 -3.32 -9.93
CA TRP A 71 3.91 -4.37 -9.86
C TRP A 71 3.24 -5.74 -10.00
N LYS A 72 3.11 -6.27 -11.23
CA LYS A 72 2.77 -7.69 -11.43
C LYS A 72 3.98 -8.53 -11.03
N LEU A 73 3.87 -9.23 -9.91
CA LEU A 73 4.75 -10.32 -9.49
C LEU A 73 3.94 -11.61 -9.56
#